data_AF-A0A937MNY0-F1
#
_entry.id   AF-A0A937MNY0-F1
#
_cell.length_a   1.000
_cell.length_b   1.000
_cell.length_c   1.000
_cell.angle_alpha   90.00
_cell.angle_beta   90.00
_cell.angle_gamma   90.00
#
_symmetry.space_group_name_H-M   'P 1'
#
loop_
_entity.id
_entity.type
_entity.pdbx_description
1 polymer ?
#
loop_
_entity_poly.entity_id
_entity_poly.type
_entity_poly.pdbx_seq_one_letter_code
_entity_poly.pdbx_strand_id
1 'polypeptide(L)'
;MSILFSSFAVTVVVLIPWIGVGALDLRVLFGIIIPYAAMITFFVGIVVRVIGWSKSPVPFRIPTTAGQEWSFPWIKTNPIDNPKGTWGVVIRMIFEVLTFRSLFRNTRLEYRRIDGVPKIDYEWEKWLWIAAILFHYSFLVIFLRHFRFFMEPVPGFVTLLQNLDGFMQMGVAPFNGFGLPGVYLTDMLLMAAVTWLLVRRIIYSQIRYISLPADYFPLFLILSLGFSGMLMRYLFRVDVTKVKELAIGLFKFSPVAPEGIGVIFYIHLFILCVLIAYFPFSKLMHVAGVFLSPTRNLANNSRFVRHVNPWSYPVETHTYEEYEDEFRDKMIEAGLPVEKGAESTAETEEKE
;
A
#
# COMPACT_ATOMS: atom_id res chain seq x y z
N MET A 1 20.74 13.67 -5.80
CA MET A 1 19.83 14.73 -5.33
C MET A 1 18.66 14.21 -4.52
N SER A 2 17.86 13.26 -5.01
CA SER A 2 16.65 12.79 -4.29
C SER A 2 16.90 12.32 -2.86
N ILE A 3 17.94 11.51 -2.63
CA ILE A 3 18.30 11.01 -1.30
C ILE A 3 18.63 12.17 -0.35
N LEU A 4 19.50 13.09 -0.77
CA LEU A 4 19.94 14.24 0.02
C LEU A 4 18.77 15.17 0.37
N PHE A 5 17.90 15.43 -0.59
CA PHE A 5 16.71 16.25 -0.38
C PHE A 5 15.79 15.59 0.65
N SER A 6 15.48 14.31 0.49
CA SER A 6 14.60 13.58 1.41
C SER A 6 15.18 13.45 2.81
N SER A 7 16.49 13.17 2.95
CA SER A 7 17.15 13.11 4.26
C SER A 7 17.16 14.47 4.93
N PHE A 8 17.48 15.54 4.20
CA PHE A 8 17.45 16.90 4.72
C PHE A 8 16.04 17.31 5.18
N ALA A 9 15.01 17.00 4.38
CA ALA A 9 13.62 17.27 4.75
C ALA A 9 13.24 16.58 6.07
N VAL A 10 13.63 15.32 6.27
CA VAL A 10 13.37 14.61 7.54
C VAL A 10 14.18 15.21 8.70
N THR A 11 15.43 15.61 8.47
CA THR A 11 16.21 16.33 9.50
C THR A 11 15.51 17.62 9.93
N VAL A 12 14.98 18.41 8.98
CA VAL A 12 14.19 19.61 9.28
C VAL A 12 12.95 19.25 10.10
N VAL A 13 12.23 18.18 9.74
CA VAL A 13 11.07 17.69 10.52
C VAL A 13 11.45 17.38 11.97
N VAL A 14 12.65 16.84 12.23
CA VAL A 14 13.12 16.58 13.61
C VAL A 14 13.50 17.87 14.34
N LEU A 15 14.14 18.82 13.65
CA LEU A 15 14.63 20.07 14.25
C LEU A 15 13.52 21.03 14.65
N ILE A 16 12.41 21.08 13.88
CA ILE A 16 11.27 21.97 14.15
C ILE A 16 10.74 21.82 15.60
N PRO A 17 10.32 20.62 16.07
CA PRO A 17 9.85 20.44 17.44
C PRO A 17 10.98 20.52 18.48
N TRP A 18 12.22 20.19 18.10
CA TRP A 18 13.37 20.34 18.99
C TRP A 18 13.57 21.80 19.40
N ILE A 19 13.52 22.73 18.43
CA ILE A 19 13.61 24.17 18.70
C ILE A 19 12.28 24.68 19.27
N GLY A 20 11.16 24.33 18.66
CA GLY A 20 9.84 24.86 19.02
C GLY A 20 9.40 24.52 20.44
N VAL A 21 9.64 23.30 20.90
CA VAL A 21 9.33 22.91 22.29
C VAL A 21 10.53 23.11 23.21
N GLY A 22 11.75 22.80 22.76
CA GLY A 22 12.94 22.88 23.60
C GLY A 22 13.38 24.30 23.94
N ALA A 23 13.23 25.25 23.02
CA ALA A 23 13.66 26.64 23.23
C ALA A 23 12.49 27.62 23.43
N LEU A 24 11.35 27.38 22.79
CA LEU A 24 10.22 28.33 22.75
C LEU A 24 8.98 27.88 23.53
N ASP A 25 9.03 26.70 24.15
CA ASP A 25 7.97 26.13 24.98
C ASP A 25 6.58 26.02 24.30
N LEU A 26 6.55 25.79 22.98
CA LEU A 26 5.31 25.74 22.18
C LEU A 26 4.51 24.43 22.32
N ARG A 27 4.38 23.89 23.55
CA ARG A 27 3.76 22.58 23.83
C ARG A 27 2.32 22.49 23.32
N VAL A 28 1.53 23.56 23.42
CA VAL A 28 0.14 23.60 22.93
C VAL A 28 0.09 23.44 21.40
N LEU A 29 0.99 24.10 20.68
CA LEU A 29 1.06 24.01 19.23
C LEU A 29 1.37 22.57 18.80
N PHE A 30 2.43 21.98 19.35
CA PHE A 30 2.91 20.64 18.96
C PHE A 30 2.10 19.48 19.56
N GLY A 31 1.51 19.67 20.73
CA GLY A 31 0.74 18.66 21.44
C GLY A 31 -0.75 18.65 21.10
N ILE A 32 -1.31 19.77 20.62
CA ILE A 32 -2.76 19.92 20.42
C ILE A 32 -3.09 20.35 19.00
N ILE A 33 -2.63 21.52 18.58
CA ILE A 33 -3.06 22.14 17.32
C ILE A 33 -2.59 21.31 16.11
N ILE A 34 -1.30 20.96 16.06
CA ILE A 34 -0.73 20.20 14.95
C ILE A 34 -1.34 18.79 14.84
N PRO A 35 -1.50 18.03 15.94
CA PRO A 35 -2.21 16.76 15.89
C PRO A 35 -3.63 16.84 15.30
N TYR A 36 -4.45 17.82 15.71
CA TYR A 36 -5.78 17.99 15.13
C TYR A 36 -5.71 18.34 13.64
N ALA A 37 -4.84 19.26 13.24
CA ALA A 37 -4.66 19.64 11.85
C ALA A 37 -4.21 18.44 10.99
N ALA A 38 -3.31 17.61 11.49
CA ALA A 38 -2.85 16.40 10.83
C ALA A 38 -3.98 15.38 10.65
N MET A 39 -4.78 15.14 11.70
CA MET A 39 -5.92 14.21 11.64
C MET A 39 -7.00 14.69 10.65
N ILE A 40 -7.34 15.98 10.65
CA ILE A 40 -8.29 16.56 9.68
C ILE A 40 -7.77 16.37 8.26
N THR A 41 -6.51 16.73 8.02
CA THR A 41 -5.86 16.57 6.71
C THR A 41 -5.88 15.12 6.24
N PHE A 42 -5.59 14.18 7.14
CA PHE A 42 -5.59 12.76 6.87
C PHE A 42 -6.97 12.24 6.47
N PHE A 43 -8.01 12.48 7.28
CA PHE A 43 -9.35 11.97 7.01
C PHE A 43 -9.94 12.59 5.75
N VAL A 44 -9.85 13.92 5.59
CA VAL A 44 -10.33 14.61 4.39
C VAL A 44 -9.58 14.10 3.16
N GLY A 45 -8.25 14.01 3.24
CA GLY A 45 -7.41 13.53 2.15
C GLY A 45 -7.74 12.10 1.73
N ILE A 46 -7.96 11.19 2.67
CA ILE A 46 -8.37 9.80 2.37
C ILE A 46 -9.72 9.79 1.66
N VAL A 47 -10.71 10.51 2.17
CA VAL A 47 -12.07 10.56 1.59
C VAL A 47 -12.00 11.07 0.15
N VAL A 48 -11.32 12.20 -0.07
CA VAL A 48 -11.14 12.77 -1.42
C VAL A 48 -10.47 11.77 -2.36
N ARG A 49 -9.42 11.09 -1.89
CA ARG A 49 -8.68 10.12 -2.70
C ARG A 49 -9.51 8.89 -3.08
N VAL A 50 -10.23 8.33 -2.10
CA VAL A 50 -11.10 7.16 -2.31
C VAL A 50 -12.26 7.52 -3.23
N ILE A 51 -12.91 8.67 -3.06
CA ILE A 51 -13.96 9.14 -3.98
C ILE A 51 -13.41 9.29 -5.40
N GLY A 52 -12.21 9.87 -5.56
CA GLY A 52 -11.57 10.00 -6.87
C GLY A 52 -11.36 8.67 -7.59
N TRP A 53 -10.88 7.65 -6.86
CA TRP A 53 -10.72 6.30 -7.40
C TRP A 53 -12.05 5.60 -7.68
N SER A 54 -13.03 5.72 -6.79
CA SER A 54 -14.36 5.11 -7.00
C SER A 54 -15.11 5.70 -8.19
N LYS A 55 -14.82 6.95 -8.58
CA LYS A 55 -15.37 7.58 -9.79
C LYS A 55 -14.64 7.18 -11.07
N SER A 56 -13.54 6.43 -10.97
CA SER A 56 -12.75 6.06 -12.16
C SER A 56 -13.48 4.94 -12.92
N PRO A 57 -13.78 5.12 -14.22
CA PRO A 57 -14.50 4.13 -14.99
C PRO A 57 -13.66 2.86 -15.18
N VAL A 58 -14.29 1.71 -14.98
CA VAL A 58 -13.68 0.39 -15.21
C VAL A 58 -14.53 -0.34 -16.25
N PRO A 59 -14.40 -0.01 -17.55
CA PRO A 59 -15.31 -0.48 -18.59
C PRO A 59 -15.17 -1.99 -18.84
N PHE A 60 -13.99 -2.55 -18.58
CA PHE A 60 -13.69 -3.96 -18.81
C PHE A 60 -13.02 -4.59 -17.61
N ARG A 61 -13.20 -5.90 -17.48
CA ARG A 61 -12.45 -6.70 -16.50
C ARG A 61 -11.04 -6.94 -17.02
N ILE A 62 -10.07 -6.29 -16.40
CA ILE A 62 -8.64 -6.38 -16.70
C ILE A 62 -7.82 -6.97 -15.53
N PRO A 63 -8.24 -8.08 -14.89
CA PRO A 63 -7.46 -8.68 -13.82
C PRO A 63 -6.13 -9.19 -14.36
N THR A 64 -5.05 -9.01 -13.60
CA THR A 64 -3.78 -9.69 -13.88
C THR A 64 -3.99 -11.19 -13.74
N THR A 65 -3.58 -11.98 -14.73
CA THR A 65 -3.68 -13.44 -14.73
C THR A 65 -2.29 -14.04 -14.53
N ALA A 66 -2.04 -14.61 -13.35
CA ALA A 66 -0.73 -15.18 -12.98
C ALA A 66 -0.83 -16.69 -12.75
N GLY A 67 -1.40 -17.40 -13.72
CA GLY A 67 -1.61 -18.84 -13.59
C GLY A 67 -2.36 -19.44 -14.77
N GLN A 68 -2.42 -20.76 -14.77
CA GLN A 68 -3.10 -21.56 -15.78
C GLN A 68 -4.61 -21.32 -15.78
N GLU A 69 -5.20 -21.29 -16.97
CA GLU A 69 -6.62 -21.02 -17.17
C GLU A 69 -7.50 -22.22 -16.87
N TRP A 70 -8.78 -21.94 -16.60
CA TRP A 70 -9.76 -22.98 -16.24
C TRP A 70 -10.45 -23.60 -17.46
N SER A 71 -10.45 -22.93 -18.61
CA SER A 71 -11.24 -23.30 -19.79
C SER A 71 -10.86 -24.65 -20.41
N PHE A 72 -9.65 -25.15 -20.16
CA PHE A 72 -9.17 -26.40 -20.72
C PHE A 72 -9.04 -27.49 -19.64
N PRO A 73 -9.77 -28.63 -19.75
CA PRO A 73 -9.79 -29.67 -18.72
C PRO A 73 -8.45 -30.39 -18.54
N TRP A 74 -7.54 -30.31 -19.51
CA TRP A 74 -6.20 -30.89 -19.43
C TRP A 74 -5.14 -29.95 -18.83
N ILE A 75 -5.49 -28.69 -18.52
CA ILE A 75 -4.58 -27.73 -17.89
C ILE A 75 -4.93 -27.60 -16.40
N LYS A 76 -3.93 -27.73 -15.52
CA LYS A 76 -4.13 -27.62 -14.06
C LYS A 76 -4.48 -26.19 -13.67
N THR A 77 -5.75 -25.95 -13.43
CA THR A 77 -6.27 -24.61 -13.12
C THR A 77 -5.65 -24.02 -11.85
N ASN A 78 -5.40 -22.71 -11.84
CA ASN A 78 -4.97 -21.98 -10.63
C ASN A 78 -6.05 -20.96 -10.22
N PRO A 79 -7.00 -21.34 -9.35
CA PRO A 79 -8.16 -20.49 -9.03
C PRO A 79 -7.84 -19.26 -8.17
N ILE A 80 -6.65 -19.19 -7.57
CA ILE A 80 -6.20 -18.04 -6.75
C ILE A 80 -5.54 -17.00 -7.66
N ASP A 81 -4.61 -17.44 -8.50
CA ASP A 81 -3.85 -16.53 -9.35
C ASP A 81 -4.53 -16.27 -10.71
N ASN A 82 -5.58 -17.01 -11.03
CA ASN A 82 -6.46 -16.79 -12.18
C ASN A 82 -7.93 -17.04 -11.80
N PRO A 83 -8.53 -16.16 -10.96
CA PRO A 83 -9.83 -16.43 -10.35
C PRO A 83 -10.98 -16.30 -11.35
N LYS A 84 -11.72 -17.39 -11.59
CA LYS A 84 -12.89 -17.38 -12.49
C LYS A 84 -14.14 -16.69 -11.91
N GLY A 85 -14.20 -16.52 -10.59
CA GLY A 85 -15.37 -15.99 -9.89
C GLY A 85 -15.02 -15.25 -8.61
N THR A 86 -16.02 -14.62 -8.00
CA THR A 86 -15.85 -13.71 -6.85
C THR A 86 -15.13 -14.35 -5.67
N TRP A 87 -15.40 -15.62 -5.36
CA TRP A 87 -14.72 -16.31 -4.25
C TRP A 87 -13.21 -16.45 -4.46
N GLY A 88 -12.78 -16.77 -5.69
CA GLY A 88 -11.36 -16.82 -6.02
C GLY A 88 -10.69 -15.45 -5.88
N VAL A 89 -11.41 -14.37 -6.21
CA VAL A 89 -10.94 -12.98 -6.02
C VAL A 89 -10.79 -12.66 -4.53
N VAL A 90 -11.75 -13.04 -3.69
CA VAL A 90 -11.66 -12.82 -2.24
C VAL A 90 -10.43 -13.54 -1.67
N ILE A 91 -10.23 -14.81 -2.02
CA ILE A 91 -9.05 -15.58 -1.57
C ILE A 91 -7.76 -14.94 -2.07
N ARG A 92 -7.69 -14.55 -3.35
CA ARG A 92 -6.56 -13.80 -3.91
C ARG A 92 -6.28 -12.56 -3.06
N MET A 93 -7.28 -11.73 -2.81
CA MET A 93 -7.13 -10.49 -2.05
C MET A 93 -6.63 -10.74 -0.64
N ILE A 94 -7.11 -11.79 0.04
CA ILE A 94 -6.59 -12.20 1.36
C ILE A 94 -5.09 -12.50 1.28
N PHE A 95 -4.65 -13.30 0.31
CA PHE A 95 -3.22 -13.63 0.13
C PHE A 95 -2.37 -12.43 -0.34
N GLU A 96 -2.94 -11.55 -1.15
CA GLU A 96 -2.26 -10.33 -1.61
C GLU A 96 -2.07 -9.31 -0.48
N VAL A 97 -3.02 -9.21 0.46
CA VAL A 97 -2.95 -8.27 1.58
C VAL A 97 -2.16 -8.84 2.75
N LEU A 98 -2.39 -10.10 3.12
CA LEU A 98 -1.79 -10.69 4.32
C LEU A 98 -0.40 -11.27 4.05
N THR A 99 -0.21 -11.95 2.92
CA THR A 99 1.04 -12.69 2.67
C THR A 99 1.87 -12.12 1.53
N PHE A 100 1.44 -11.01 0.91
CA PHE A 100 2.08 -10.42 -0.28
C PHE A 100 2.41 -11.46 -1.35
N ARG A 101 1.44 -12.33 -1.67
CA ARG A 101 1.66 -13.50 -2.52
C ARG A 101 2.29 -13.17 -3.88
N SER A 102 1.85 -12.11 -4.55
CA SER A 102 2.48 -11.65 -5.79
C SER A 102 3.96 -11.31 -5.61
N LEU A 103 4.30 -10.58 -4.55
CA LEU A 103 5.69 -10.24 -4.19
C LEU A 103 6.50 -11.48 -3.84
N PHE A 104 5.90 -12.45 -3.14
CA PHE A 104 6.52 -13.73 -2.85
C PHE A 104 6.86 -14.50 -4.11
N ARG A 105 6.20 -14.27 -5.25
CA ARG A 105 6.50 -14.96 -6.51
C ARG A 105 7.36 -14.11 -7.46
N ASN A 106 7.86 -12.97 -6.99
CA ASN A 106 8.65 -12.06 -7.79
C ASN A 106 9.99 -12.68 -8.19
N THR A 107 10.26 -12.75 -9.49
CA THR A 107 11.53 -13.17 -10.04
C THR A 107 12.27 -11.98 -10.65
N ARG A 108 13.59 -11.97 -10.50
CA ARG A 108 14.48 -10.99 -11.11
C ARG A 108 15.26 -11.67 -12.23
N LEU A 109 15.37 -10.98 -13.35
CA LEU A 109 16.26 -11.36 -14.43
C LEU A 109 17.71 -11.04 -14.05
N GLU A 110 18.58 -12.03 -14.13
CA GLU A 110 20.01 -11.91 -13.87
C GLU A 110 20.80 -12.44 -15.08
N TYR A 111 21.85 -11.73 -15.48
CA TYR A 111 22.75 -12.21 -16.52
C TYR A 111 23.91 -12.94 -15.85
N ARG A 112 23.97 -14.26 -16.03
CA ARG A 112 25.08 -15.09 -15.55
C ARG A 112 25.94 -15.53 -16.71
N ARG A 113 27.26 -15.50 -16.54
CA ARG A 113 28.19 -16.08 -17.51
C ARG A 113 28.34 -17.56 -17.18
N ILE A 114 27.83 -18.41 -18.04
CA ILE A 114 28.03 -19.86 -17.98
C ILE A 114 28.84 -20.21 -19.22
N ASP A 115 30.03 -20.79 -19.03
CA ASP A 115 30.96 -21.15 -20.10
C ASP A 115 31.36 -19.97 -21.02
N GLY A 116 31.52 -18.78 -20.43
CA GLY A 116 31.90 -17.57 -21.18
C GLY A 116 30.77 -16.90 -21.97
N VAL A 117 29.58 -17.51 -22.03
CA VAL A 117 28.41 -16.96 -22.73
C VAL A 117 27.45 -16.30 -21.73
N PRO A 118 26.93 -15.10 -21.99
CA PRO A 118 25.89 -14.50 -21.16
C PRO A 118 24.58 -15.30 -21.33
N LYS A 119 24.15 -15.99 -20.28
CA LYS A 119 22.84 -16.64 -20.18
C LYS A 119 21.92 -15.83 -19.27
N ILE A 120 20.65 -15.79 -19.64
CA ILE A 120 19.59 -15.19 -18.84
C ILE A 120 19.15 -16.22 -17.80
N ASP A 121 19.22 -15.85 -16.53
CA ASP A 121 18.73 -16.62 -15.39
C ASP A 121 17.61 -15.82 -14.68
N TYR A 122 16.71 -16.52 -13.99
CA TYR A 122 15.64 -15.93 -13.22
C TYR A 122 15.79 -16.32 -11.75
N GLU A 123 16.24 -15.37 -10.93
CA GLU A 123 16.41 -15.57 -9.51
C GLU A 123 15.14 -15.14 -8.74
N TRP A 124 14.79 -15.92 -7.72
CA TRP A 124 13.66 -15.61 -6.86
C TRP A 124 14.02 -14.57 -5.78
N GLU A 125 13.39 -13.39 -5.79
CA GLU A 125 13.65 -12.26 -4.87
C GLU A 125 13.00 -12.43 -3.47
N LYS A 126 13.29 -13.54 -2.77
CA LYS A 126 12.74 -13.84 -1.43
C LYS A 126 13.04 -12.79 -0.38
N TRP A 127 14.23 -12.18 -0.43
CA TRP A 127 14.68 -11.22 0.57
C TRP A 127 13.81 -9.97 0.60
N LEU A 128 13.36 -9.51 -0.57
CA LEU A 128 12.43 -8.39 -0.65
C LEU A 128 11.10 -8.72 0.01
N TRP A 129 10.60 -9.93 -0.21
CA TRP A 129 9.37 -10.39 0.42
C TRP A 129 9.51 -10.48 1.94
N ILE A 130 10.59 -11.08 2.45
CA ILE A 130 10.86 -11.19 3.90
C ILE A 130 10.94 -9.80 4.54
N ALA A 131 11.73 -8.88 3.97
CA ALA A 131 11.85 -7.54 4.53
C ALA A 131 10.52 -6.77 4.47
N ALA A 132 9.77 -6.90 3.38
CA ALA A 132 8.46 -6.26 3.25
C ALA A 132 7.45 -6.80 4.26
N ILE A 133 7.35 -8.12 4.45
CA ILE A 133 6.39 -8.71 5.39
C ILE A 133 6.77 -8.38 6.84
N LEU A 134 8.07 -8.45 7.19
CA LEU A 134 8.55 -8.04 8.51
C LEU A 134 8.27 -6.57 8.80
N PHE A 135 8.49 -5.69 7.81
CA PHE A 135 8.16 -4.27 7.94
C PHE A 135 6.67 -4.06 8.25
N HIS A 136 5.77 -4.62 7.44
CA HIS A 136 4.33 -4.36 7.57
C HIS A 136 3.74 -4.97 8.84
N TYR A 137 4.10 -6.21 9.18
CA TYR A 137 3.59 -6.84 10.41
C TYR A 137 4.15 -6.18 11.66
N SER A 138 5.43 -5.79 11.67
CA SER A 138 6.00 -5.05 12.81
C SER A 138 5.31 -3.70 12.97
N PHE A 139 5.12 -2.96 11.86
CA PHE A 139 4.40 -1.70 11.87
C PHE A 139 2.96 -1.88 12.37
N LEU A 140 2.24 -2.90 11.89
CA LEU A 140 0.87 -3.21 12.29
C LEU A 140 0.78 -3.53 13.79
N VAL A 141 1.64 -4.40 14.30
CA VAL A 141 1.64 -4.75 15.73
C VAL A 141 1.99 -3.52 16.57
N ILE A 142 2.99 -2.74 16.17
CA ILE A 142 3.33 -1.48 16.84
C ILE A 142 2.12 -0.56 16.87
N PHE A 143 1.46 -0.32 15.73
CA PHE A 143 0.25 0.50 15.63
C PHE A 143 -0.87 -0.01 16.55
N LEU A 144 -1.16 -1.31 16.55
CA LEU A 144 -2.18 -1.91 17.42
C LEU A 144 -1.83 -1.76 18.91
N ARG A 145 -0.56 -1.86 19.29
CA ARG A 145 -0.13 -1.64 20.68
C ARG A 145 -0.23 -0.18 21.12
N HIS A 146 -0.11 0.77 20.18
CA HIS A 146 -0.27 2.19 20.50
C HIS A 146 -1.70 2.53 20.97
N PHE A 147 -2.71 1.72 20.66
CA PHE A 147 -4.06 1.87 21.20
C PHE A 147 -4.11 1.87 22.73
N ARG A 148 -3.10 1.31 23.42
CA ARG A 148 -2.99 1.36 24.88
C ARG A 148 -3.04 2.79 25.45
N PHE A 149 -2.60 3.78 24.67
CA PHE A 149 -2.56 5.18 25.10
C PHE A 149 -3.88 5.91 24.89
N PHE A 150 -4.80 5.37 24.08
CA PHE A 150 -6.05 6.04 23.72
C PHE A 150 -7.27 5.52 24.50
N MET A 151 -7.13 4.40 25.22
CA MET A 151 -8.24 3.73 25.90
C MET A 151 -7.91 3.38 27.35
N GLU A 152 -8.90 3.57 28.24
CA GLU A 152 -8.85 3.18 29.64
C GLU A 152 -10.22 2.62 30.05
N PRO A 153 -10.34 1.30 30.35
CA PRO A 153 -9.28 0.30 30.45
C PRO A 153 -8.64 -0.11 29.11
N VAL A 154 -7.42 -0.65 29.15
CA VAL A 154 -6.72 -1.15 27.95
C VAL A 154 -7.40 -2.43 27.43
N PRO A 155 -7.74 -2.53 26.12
CA PRO A 155 -8.36 -3.73 25.57
C PRO A 155 -7.50 -4.99 25.72
N GLY A 156 -8.12 -6.14 26.00
CA GLY A 156 -7.41 -7.40 26.24
C GLY A 156 -6.51 -7.87 25.09
N PHE A 157 -6.91 -7.64 23.83
CA PHE A 157 -6.09 -7.99 22.67
C PHE A 157 -4.78 -7.18 22.61
N VAL A 158 -4.78 -5.92 23.08
CA VAL A 158 -3.59 -5.07 23.14
C VAL A 158 -2.60 -5.63 24.16
N THR A 159 -3.11 -6.06 25.32
CA THR A 159 -2.30 -6.71 26.36
C THR A 159 -1.72 -8.03 25.86
N LEU A 160 -2.51 -8.86 25.16
CA LEU A 160 -2.03 -10.10 24.54
C LEU A 160 -0.88 -9.82 23.55
N LEU A 161 -1.05 -8.86 22.63
CA LEU A 161 -0.01 -8.48 21.68
C LEU A 161 1.26 -7.98 22.38
N GLN A 162 1.13 -7.17 23.43
CA GLN A 162 2.28 -6.70 24.21
C GLN A 162 3.04 -7.85 24.87
N ASN A 163 2.33 -8.84 25.39
CA ASN A 163 2.95 -10.00 26.03
C ASN A 163 3.67 -10.89 25.00
N LEU A 164 3.06 -11.12 23.83
CA LEU A 164 3.67 -11.91 22.76
C LEU A 164 4.89 -11.21 22.16
N ASP A 165 4.82 -9.90 21.97
CA ASP A 165 5.90 -9.11 21.38
C ASP A 165 7.04 -8.82 22.39
N GLY A 166 6.68 -8.77 23.67
CA GLY A 166 7.61 -8.76 24.79
C GLY A 166 8.09 -10.15 25.22
N PHE A 167 7.63 -11.23 24.57
CA PHE A 167 7.92 -12.62 24.97
C PHE A 167 9.41 -12.97 24.89
N MET A 168 10.19 -12.24 24.08
CA MET A 168 11.66 -12.28 24.14
C MET A 168 12.24 -11.57 25.39
N GLN A 169 11.52 -11.63 26.51
CA GLN A 169 12.03 -11.39 27.87
C GLN A 169 13.15 -12.37 28.27
N MET A 170 13.46 -13.37 27.44
CA MET A 170 14.52 -14.35 27.66
C MET A 170 15.63 -14.23 26.59
N GLY A 171 16.74 -13.59 26.97
CA GLY A 171 18.07 -14.09 26.58
C GLY A 171 18.67 -13.69 25.24
N VAL A 172 18.91 -12.40 24.98
CA VAL A 172 20.01 -11.97 24.07
C VAL A 172 21.23 -11.45 24.85
N ALA A 173 21.13 -11.33 26.18
CA ALA A 173 22.26 -11.02 27.05
C ALA A 173 22.12 -11.76 28.39
N PRO A 174 23.09 -12.60 28.80
CA PRO A 174 23.09 -13.27 30.09
C PRO A 174 23.59 -12.32 31.18
N PHE A 175 22.98 -11.14 31.30
CA PHE A 175 23.28 -10.18 32.36
C PHE A 175 22.02 -9.97 33.19
N ASN A 176 21.78 -10.89 34.13
CA ASN A 176 20.81 -10.67 35.19
C ASN A 176 21.26 -9.45 36.01
N GLY A 177 20.47 -8.37 36.00
CA GLY A 177 20.71 -7.18 36.83
C GLY A 177 20.53 -5.82 36.14
N PHE A 178 20.40 -5.78 34.82
CA PHE A 178 20.01 -4.55 34.13
C PHE A 178 18.48 -4.50 34.05
N GLY A 179 17.84 -3.63 34.83
CA GLY A 179 16.40 -3.35 34.80
C GLY A 179 15.95 -2.68 33.48
N LEU A 180 16.29 -3.29 32.34
CA LEU A 180 15.93 -2.82 31.02
C LEU A 180 14.41 -3.00 30.85
N PRO A 181 13.69 -1.95 30.39
CA PRO A 181 12.31 -2.12 29.97
C PRO A 181 12.28 -3.20 28.88
N GLY A 182 11.30 -4.10 28.94
CA GLY A 182 11.21 -5.25 28.02
C GLY A 182 11.46 -4.83 26.57
N VAL A 183 12.41 -5.50 25.91
CA VAL A 183 12.74 -5.22 24.51
C VAL A 183 11.64 -5.81 23.65
N TYR A 184 11.10 -5.02 22.74
CA TYR A 184 10.06 -5.48 21.83
C TYR A 184 10.68 -5.94 20.53
N LEU A 185 10.33 -7.15 20.12
CA LEU A 185 10.85 -7.75 18.91
C LEU A 185 10.44 -6.94 17.67
N THR A 186 9.19 -6.47 17.64
CA THR A 186 8.68 -5.67 16.51
C THR A 186 9.41 -4.36 16.32
N ASP A 187 9.83 -3.68 17.40
CA ASP A 187 10.59 -2.43 17.30
C ASP A 187 11.94 -2.69 16.58
N MET A 188 12.64 -3.77 16.97
CA MET A 188 13.91 -4.17 16.33
C MET A 188 13.71 -4.63 14.88
N LEU A 189 12.70 -5.46 14.62
CA LEU A 189 12.38 -5.96 13.29
C LEU A 189 11.95 -4.84 12.35
N LEU A 190 11.17 -3.86 12.82
CA LEU A 190 10.81 -2.68 12.04
C LEU A 190 12.06 -1.91 11.62
N MET A 191 12.96 -1.62 12.56
CA MET A 191 14.20 -0.89 12.26
C MET A 191 15.10 -1.65 11.29
N ALA A 192 15.27 -2.96 11.47
CA ALA A 192 16.04 -3.80 10.56
C ALA A 192 15.42 -3.84 9.17
N ALA A 193 14.10 -4.02 9.07
CA ALA A 193 13.39 -4.12 7.80
C ALA A 193 13.39 -2.80 7.03
N VAL A 194 13.10 -1.66 7.66
CA VAL A 194 13.17 -0.33 7.01
C VAL A 194 14.58 -0.04 6.54
N THR A 195 15.58 -0.31 7.38
CA THR A 195 16.99 -0.09 7.03
C THR A 195 17.37 -0.93 5.82
N TRP A 196 17.00 -2.21 5.81
CA TRP A 196 17.25 -3.09 4.67
C TRP A 196 16.55 -2.60 3.38
N LEU A 197 15.28 -2.20 3.46
CA LEU A 197 14.52 -1.68 2.32
C LEU A 197 15.12 -0.38 1.76
N LEU A 198 15.58 0.50 2.65
CA LEU A 198 16.27 1.75 2.28
C LEU A 198 17.63 1.47 1.65
N VAL A 199 18.45 0.62 2.30
CA VAL A 199 19.78 0.24 1.79
C VAL A 199 19.66 -0.45 0.44
N ARG A 200 18.69 -1.36 0.25
CA ARG A 200 18.38 -1.95 -1.06
C ARG A 200 18.04 -0.88 -2.10
N ARG A 201 17.18 0.08 -1.76
CA ARG A 201 16.84 1.18 -2.69
C ARG A 201 18.05 2.04 -3.05
N ILE A 202 19.00 2.19 -2.13
CA ILE A 202 20.23 2.92 -2.37
C ILE A 202 21.18 2.07 -3.20
N ILE A 203 21.57 0.87 -2.79
CA ILE A 203 22.65 0.10 -3.42
C ILE A 203 22.33 -0.30 -4.87
N TYR A 204 21.11 -0.75 -5.15
CA TYR A 204 20.75 -1.26 -6.48
C TYR A 204 20.56 -0.12 -7.48
N SER A 205 21.43 -0.06 -8.50
CA SER A 205 21.49 1.04 -9.46
C SER A 205 20.19 1.24 -10.22
N GLN A 206 19.54 0.16 -10.66
CA GLN A 206 18.27 0.22 -11.41
C GLN A 206 17.16 0.85 -10.55
N ILE A 207 17.11 0.47 -9.28
CA ILE A 207 16.09 0.97 -8.34
C ILE A 207 16.38 2.42 -7.97
N ARG A 208 17.65 2.76 -7.71
CA ARG A 208 18.08 4.13 -7.43
C ARG A 208 17.75 5.07 -8.59
N TYR A 209 17.93 4.62 -9.83
CA TYR A 209 17.68 5.39 -11.04
C TYR A 209 16.20 5.81 -11.16
N ILE A 210 15.27 4.90 -10.85
CA ILE A 210 13.82 5.18 -10.94
C ILE A 210 13.23 5.76 -9.65
N SER A 211 14.02 5.92 -8.58
CA SER A 211 13.51 6.36 -7.27
C SER A 211 13.40 7.87 -7.19
N LEU A 212 12.21 8.34 -6.83
CA LEU A 212 11.89 9.77 -6.65
C LEU A 212 12.10 10.19 -5.17
N PRO A 213 12.15 11.50 -4.86
CA PRO A 213 12.18 11.96 -3.46
C PRO A 213 11.02 11.41 -2.62
N ALA A 214 9.84 11.22 -3.23
CA ALA A 214 8.66 10.63 -2.61
C ALA A 214 8.82 9.14 -2.23
N ASP A 215 9.86 8.45 -2.74
CA ASP A 215 10.20 7.06 -2.38
C ASP A 215 11.14 6.98 -1.17
N TYR A 216 12.02 7.98 -1.01
CA TYR A 216 12.99 8.03 0.09
C TYR A 216 12.40 8.70 1.33
N PHE A 217 11.61 9.76 1.15
CA PHE A 217 11.06 10.55 2.25
C PHE A 217 10.28 9.69 3.27
N PRO A 218 9.33 8.81 2.86
CA PRO A 218 8.59 8.00 3.82
C PRO A 218 9.48 6.99 4.55
N LEU A 219 10.48 6.43 3.88
CA LEU A 219 11.41 5.48 4.50
C LEU A 219 12.25 6.16 5.58
N PHE A 220 12.80 7.34 5.28
CA PHE A 220 13.51 8.12 6.29
C PHE A 220 12.60 8.56 7.44
N LEU A 221 11.37 9.00 7.12
CA LEU A 221 10.41 9.45 8.13
C LEU A 221 10.01 8.32 9.09
N ILE A 222 9.73 7.12 8.57
CA ILE A 222 9.39 5.94 9.39
C ILE A 222 10.61 5.46 10.17
N LEU A 223 11.81 5.52 9.59
CA LEU A 223 13.05 5.21 10.31
C LEU A 223 13.26 6.15 11.49
N SER A 224 13.08 7.46 11.30
CA SER A 224 13.15 8.47 12.37
C SER A 224 12.02 8.30 13.40
N LEU A 225 10.82 7.91 12.98
CA LEU A 225 9.70 7.62 13.87
C LEU A 225 10.00 6.42 14.77
N GLY A 226 10.45 5.30 14.19
CA GLY A 226 10.84 4.10 14.94
C GLY A 226 12.02 4.38 15.87
N PHE A 227 13.05 5.08 15.37
CA PHE A 227 14.23 5.44 16.15
C PHE A 227 13.87 6.32 17.35
N SER A 228 13.11 7.40 17.14
CA SER A 228 12.66 8.26 18.24
C SER A 228 11.80 7.51 19.27
N GLY A 229 10.94 6.57 18.82
CA GLY A 229 10.19 5.69 19.71
C GLY A 229 11.08 4.82 20.60
N MET A 230 12.12 4.20 20.01
CA MET A 230 13.11 3.42 20.76
C MET A 230 13.90 4.30 21.75
N LEU A 231 14.32 5.50 21.34
CA LEU A 231 15.01 6.44 22.23
C LEU A 231 14.15 6.81 23.46
N MET A 232 12.87 7.11 23.25
CA MET A 232 11.95 7.42 24.35
C MET A 232 11.78 6.27 25.34
N ARG A 233 11.78 5.03 24.87
CA ARG A 233 11.59 3.84 25.70
C ARG A 233 12.85 3.42 26.45
N TYR A 234 13.97 3.32 25.74
CA TYR A 234 15.18 2.68 26.28
C TYR A 234 16.16 3.66 26.91
N LEU A 235 16.24 4.89 26.37
CA LEU A 235 17.23 5.89 26.81
C LEU A 235 16.61 7.00 27.67
N PHE A 236 15.63 7.74 27.13
CA PHE A 236 15.07 8.92 27.81
C PHE A 236 13.98 8.61 28.84
N ARG A 237 13.31 7.45 28.72
CA ARG A 237 12.25 6.97 29.63
C ARG A 237 11.19 8.03 29.95
N VAL A 238 10.49 8.44 28.90
CA VAL A 238 9.40 9.43 28.98
C VAL A 238 8.28 8.97 29.92
N ASP A 239 7.68 9.91 30.64
CA ASP A 239 6.53 9.69 31.52
C ASP A 239 5.28 9.24 30.72
N VAL A 240 5.01 7.94 30.76
CA VAL A 240 3.90 7.30 30.05
C VAL A 240 2.53 7.77 30.54
N THR A 241 2.40 8.14 31.82
CA THR A 241 1.14 8.58 32.40
C THR A 241 0.72 9.90 31.78
N LYS A 242 1.65 10.85 31.68
CA LYS A 242 1.40 12.15 31.05
C LYS A 242 1.16 12.06 29.55
N VAL A 243 1.86 11.16 28.86
CA VAL A 243 1.59 10.86 27.44
C VAL A 243 0.16 10.34 27.26
N LYS A 244 -0.29 9.44 28.15
CA LYS A 244 -1.66 8.90 28.13
C LYS A 244 -2.70 9.98 28.43
N GLU A 245 -2.43 10.85 29.39
CA GLU A 245 -3.29 12.00 29.71
C GLU A 245 -3.51 12.90 28.48
N LEU A 246 -2.43 13.28 27.78
CA LEU A 246 -2.52 14.04 26.53
C LEU A 246 -3.31 13.27 25.46
N ALA A 247 -2.99 12.00 25.21
CA ALA A 247 -3.61 11.20 24.16
C ALA A 247 -5.13 11.01 24.39
N ILE A 248 -5.54 10.72 25.62
CA ILE A 248 -6.96 10.62 26.00
C ILE A 248 -7.64 11.98 25.91
N GLY A 249 -6.97 13.06 26.34
CA GLY A 249 -7.50 14.43 26.23
C GLY A 249 -7.79 14.83 24.78
N LEU A 250 -6.88 14.51 23.86
CA LEU A 250 -7.08 14.71 22.42
C LEU A 250 -8.26 13.89 21.89
N PHE A 251 -8.36 12.62 22.27
CA PHE A 251 -9.45 11.74 21.79
C PHE A 251 -10.83 12.14 22.34
N LYS A 252 -10.89 12.64 23.58
CA LYS A 252 -12.12 13.13 24.22
C LYS A 252 -12.49 14.57 23.87
N PHE A 253 -11.74 15.23 22.98
CA PHE A 253 -11.90 16.65 22.67
C PHE A 253 -11.82 17.59 23.88
N SER A 254 -11.05 17.19 24.91
CA SER A 254 -10.74 17.98 26.09
C SER A 254 -9.22 17.99 26.29
N PRO A 255 -8.47 18.63 25.39
CA PRO A 255 -7.02 18.51 25.35
C PRO A 255 -6.37 19.23 26.54
N VAL A 256 -5.39 18.57 27.14
CA VAL A 256 -4.50 19.13 28.16
C VAL A 256 -3.07 18.97 27.64
N ALA A 257 -2.17 19.90 27.94
CA ALA A 257 -0.76 19.79 27.60
C ALA A 257 0.07 19.60 28.89
N PRO A 258 0.24 18.35 29.38
CA PRO A 258 0.95 18.10 30.62
C PRO A 258 2.41 18.55 30.56
N GLU A 259 2.89 19.10 31.66
CA GLU A 259 4.28 19.52 31.79
C GLU A 259 5.22 18.32 32.05
N GLY A 260 6.46 18.41 31.58
CA GLY A 260 7.50 17.43 31.92
C GLY A 260 7.47 16.10 31.16
N ILE A 261 6.81 16.02 29.99
CA ILE A 261 6.89 14.85 29.10
C ILE A 261 8.28 14.74 28.43
N GLY A 262 8.92 15.88 28.17
CA GLY A 262 10.23 15.97 27.51
C GLY A 262 10.12 16.18 25.99
N VAL A 263 11.10 16.90 25.44
CA VAL A 263 11.10 17.35 24.03
C VAL A 263 11.08 16.18 23.04
N ILE A 264 11.72 15.07 23.37
CA ILE A 264 11.79 13.87 22.51
C ILE A 264 10.40 13.31 22.17
N PHE A 265 9.43 13.44 23.07
CA PHE A 265 8.05 13.05 22.79
C PHE A 265 7.40 13.92 21.73
N TYR A 266 7.57 15.24 21.81
CA TYR A 266 7.03 16.16 20.83
C TYR A 266 7.73 16.00 19.46
N ILE A 267 9.02 15.64 19.45
CA ILE A 267 9.71 15.21 18.22
C ILE A 267 8.99 13.99 17.62
N HIS A 268 8.78 12.92 18.40
CA HIS A 268 8.13 11.71 17.93
C HIS A 268 6.69 11.98 17.44
N LEU A 269 5.91 12.72 18.22
CA LEU A 269 4.53 13.10 17.88
C LEU A 269 4.47 13.95 16.62
N PHE A 270 5.39 14.90 16.44
CA PHE A 270 5.42 15.73 15.23
C PHE A 270 5.80 14.93 13.99
N ILE A 271 6.78 14.02 14.07
CA ILE A 271 7.12 13.09 12.98
C ILE A 271 5.88 12.26 12.60
N LEU A 272 5.14 11.76 13.59
CA LEU A 272 3.88 11.04 13.36
C LEU A 272 2.82 11.93 12.69
N CYS A 273 2.65 13.16 13.15
CA CYS A 273 1.71 14.12 12.55
C CYS A 273 2.06 14.41 11.09
N VAL A 274 3.35 14.59 10.77
CA VAL A 274 3.82 14.75 9.39
C VAL A 274 3.54 13.49 8.57
N LEU A 275 3.79 12.30 9.12
CA LEU A 275 3.50 11.03 8.45
C LEU A 275 2.00 10.90 8.12
N ILE A 276 1.13 11.21 9.09
CA ILE A 276 -0.33 11.17 8.97
C ILE A 276 -0.81 12.19 7.93
N ALA A 277 -0.37 13.46 8.03
CA ALA A 277 -0.77 14.50 7.09
C ALA A 277 -0.27 14.24 5.66
N TYR A 278 0.91 13.64 5.51
CA TYR A 278 1.49 13.25 4.22
C TYR A 278 0.83 12.01 3.61
N PHE A 279 0.27 11.13 4.45
CA PHE A 279 -0.28 9.83 4.06
C PHE A 279 -1.22 9.91 2.82
N PRO A 280 -2.30 10.72 2.81
CA PRO A 280 -3.28 10.71 1.71
C PRO A 280 -2.73 11.17 0.35
N PHE A 281 -1.60 11.88 0.35
CA PHE A 281 -0.98 12.44 -0.86
C PHE A 281 0.19 11.58 -1.37
N SER A 282 0.39 10.40 -0.79
CA SER A 282 1.59 9.60 -0.99
C SER A 282 1.33 8.17 -1.45
N LYS A 283 2.41 7.44 -1.72
CA LYS A 283 2.39 6.00 -2.02
C LYS A 283 1.90 5.14 -0.83
N LEU A 284 1.79 5.71 0.37
CA LEU A 284 1.24 5.01 1.54
C LEU A 284 -0.26 4.69 1.37
N MET A 285 -0.96 5.42 0.51
CA MET A 285 -2.36 5.15 0.15
C MET A 285 -2.59 3.80 -0.53
N HIS A 286 -1.55 3.03 -0.85
CA HIS A 286 -1.69 1.65 -1.34
C HIS A 286 -2.52 0.77 -0.40
N VAL A 287 -2.57 1.08 0.91
CA VAL A 287 -3.43 0.35 1.87
C VAL A 287 -4.90 0.34 1.47
N ALA A 288 -5.41 1.45 0.94
CA ALA A 288 -6.78 1.54 0.43
C ALA A 288 -6.82 1.20 -1.07
N GLY A 289 -5.82 1.66 -1.83
CA GLY A 289 -5.76 1.48 -3.28
C GLY A 289 -5.76 0.02 -3.73
N VAL A 290 -5.22 -0.91 -2.93
CA VAL A 290 -5.21 -2.34 -3.26
C VAL A 290 -6.62 -2.91 -3.48
N PHE A 291 -7.61 -2.44 -2.72
CA PHE A 291 -9.00 -2.91 -2.80
C PHE A 291 -9.77 -2.33 -3.98
N LEU A 292 -9.28 -1.23 -4.55
CA LEU A 292 -9.88 -0.54 -5.69
C LEU A 292 -9.14 -0.81 -7.00
N SER A 293 -8.13 -1.69 -6.99
CA SER A 293 -7.31 -1.99 -8.16
C SER A 293 -7.98 -3.04 -9.07
N PRO A 294 -8.46 -2.69 -10.28
CA PRO A 294 -9.16 -3.60 -11.20
C PRO A 294 -8.34 -4.84 -11.57
N THR A 295 -7.01 -4.68 -11.59
CA THR A 295 -6.05 -5.75 -11.86
C THR A 295 -6.04 -6.85 -10.79
N ARG A 296 -6.53 -6.59 -9.58
CA ARG A 296 -6.50 -7.52 -8.45
C ARG A 296 -7.90 -7.93 -7.99
N ASN A 297 -8.83 -6.98 -7.93
CA ASN A 297 -10.15 -7.14 -7.32
C ASN A 297 -11.25 -7.62 -8.30
N LEU A 298 -10.91 -7.97 -9.54
CA LEU A 298 -11.84 -8.50 -10.53
C LEU A 298 -11.58 -9.98 -10.83
N ALA A 299 -12.65 -10.71 -11.19
CA ALA A 299 -12.54 -12.08 -11.65
C ALA A 299 -12.20 -12.13 -13.15
N ASN A 300 -11.37 -13.08 -13.55
CA ASN A 300 -11.06 -13.36 -14.94
C ASN A 300 -12.14 -14.26 -15.57
N ASN A 301 -13.26 -13.66 -15.96
CA ASN A 301 -14.38 -14.35 -16.59
C ASN A 301 -14.80 -13.75 -17.94
N SER A 302 -13.99 -12.86 -18.53
CA SER A 302 -14.30 -12.21 -19.80
C SER A 302 -14.46 -13.18 -20.98
N ARG A 303 -13.95 -14.42 -20.86
CA ARG A 303 -14.06 -15.46 -21.89
C ARG A 303 -15.41 -16.18 -21.94
N PHE A 304 -16.24 -16.05 -20.90
CA PHE A 304 -17.54 -16.73 -20.83
C PHE A 304 -18.66 -15.86 -20.25
N VAL A 305 -18.34 -14.62 -19.86
CA VAL A 305 -19.31 -13.59 -19.48
C VAL A 305 -19.05 -12.37 -20.35
N ARG A 306 -20.07 -11.92 -21.07
CA ARG A 306 -20.03 -10.66 -21.82
C ARG A 306 -20.15 -9.50 -20.84
N HIS A 307 -19.08 -8.74 -20.67
CA HIS A 307 -19.09 -7.49 -19.90
C HIS A 307 -19.42 -6.34 -20.84
N VAL A 308 -20.59 -5.75 -20.67
CA VAL A 308 -20.99 -4.56 -21.42
C VAL A 308 -20.53 -3.33 -20.65
N ASN A 309 -19.84 -2.44 -21.33
CA ASN A 309 -19.39 -1.18 -20.75
C ASN A 309 -20.62 -0.30 -20.43
N PRO A 310 -20.87 0.08 -19.16
CA PRO A 310 -22.00 0.95 -18.80
C PRO A 310 -21.93 2.34 -19.43
N TRP A 311 -20.75 2.74 -19.90
CA TRP A 311 -20.49 4.04 -20.54
C TRP A 311 -20.64 4.00 -22.07
N SER A 312 -21.02 2.85 -22.64
CA SER A 312 -21.34 2.78 -24.05
C SER A 312 -22.65 3.54 -24.32
N TYR A 313 -22.57 4.59 -25.13
CA TYR A 313 -23.76 5.23 -25.68
C TYR A 313 -24.36 4.32 -26.77
N PRO A 314 -25.68 4.42 -27.04
CA PRO A 314 -26.27 3.72 -28.17
C PRO A 314 -25.60 4.22 -29.46
N VAL A 315 -24.88 3.33 -30.12
CA VAL A 315 -24.35 3.56 -31.46
C VAL A 315 -25.35 2.93 -32.41
N GLU A 316 -25.72 3.65 -33.49
CA GLU A 316 -26.45 3.01 -34.58
C GLU A 316 -25.55 1.92 -35.17
N THR A 317 -26.00 0.67 -35.04
CA THR A 317 -25.32 -0.49 -35.59
C THR A 317 -26.16 -1.00 -36.75
N HIS A 318 -25.55 -1.28 -37.88
CA HIS A 318 -26.27 -1.92 -38.97
C HIS A 318 -26.43 -3.40 -38.64
N THR A 319 -27.62 -3.97 -38.84
CA THR A 319 -27.78 -5.42 -38.90
C THR A 319 -27.01 -5.98 -40.10
N TYR A 320 -26.81 -7.29 -40.16
CA TYR A 320 -26.18 -7.86 -41.34
C TYR A 320 -27.01 -7.57 -42.59
N GLU A 321 -28.34 -7.62 -42.49
CA GLU A 321 -29.24 -7.32 -43.59
C GLU A 321 -29.12 -5.86 -44.06
N GLU A 322 -29.07 -4.89 -43.15
CA GLU A 322 -28.89 -3.48 -43.46
C GLU A 322 -27.51 -3.21 -44.08
N TYR A 323 -26.46 -3.84 -43.53
CA TYR A 323 -25.10 -3.75 -44.06
C TYR A 323 -24.98 -4.39 -45.44
N GLU A 324 -25.60 -5.56 -45.64
CA GLU A 324 -25.64 -6.24 -46.93
C GLU A 324 -26.41 -5.40 -47.94
N ASP A 325 -27.54 -4.79 -47.59
CA ASP A 325 -28.31 -3.93 -48.49
C ASP A 325 -27.50 -2.69 -48.90
N GLU A 326 -26.76 -2.07 -47.99
CA GLU A 326 -25.94 -0.88 -48.26
C GLU A 326 -24.67 -1.18 -49.08
N PHE A 327 -24.05 -2.34 -48.86
CA PHE A 327 -22.72 -2.64 -49.40
C PHE A 327 -22.68 -3.84 -50.36
N ARG A 328 -23.83 -4.40 -50.76
CA ARG A 328 -23.92 -5.67 -51.48
C ARG A 328 -23.02 -5.76 -52.70
N ASP A 329 -23.10 -4.75 -53.57
CA ASP A 329 -22.37 -4.77 -54.84
C ASP A 329 -20.86 -4.81 -54.61
N LYS A 330 -20.39 -4.05 -53.60
CA LYS A 330 -18.98 -4.04 -53.18
C LYS A 330 -18.57 -5.36 -52.54
N MET A 331 -19.47 -6.02 -51.80
CA MET A 331 -19.23 -7.33 -51.23
C MET A 331 -19.10 -8.41 -52.32
N ILE A 332 -19.98 -8.39 -53.32
CA ILE A 332 -19.93 -9.31 -54.47
C ILE A 332 -18.65 -9.08 -55.28
N GLU A 333 -18.30 -7.82 -55.56
CA GLU A 333 -17.06 -7.47 -56.26
C GLU A 333 -15.82 -7.96 -55.50
N ALA A 334 -15.82 -7.84 -54.16
CA ALA A 334 -14.77 -8.35 -53.29
C ALA A 334 -14.78 -9.89 -53.12
N GLY A 335 -15.73 -10.60 -53.72
CA GLY A 335 -15.89 -12.05 -53.60
C GLY A 335 -16.35 -12.52 -52.21
N LEU A 336 -16.98 -11.63 -51.43
CA LEU A 336 -17.55 -11.94 -50.13
C LEU A 336 -18.91 -12.64 -50.28
N PRO A 337 -19.26 -13.58 -49.40
CA PRO A 337 -20.57 -14.24 -49.42
C PRO A 337 -21.69 -13.26 -49.07
N VAL A 338 -22.79 -13.33 -49.83
CA VAL A 338 -24.03 -12.55 -49.68
C VAL A 338 -25.22 -13.52 -49.62
N GLU A 339 -26.25 -13.21 -48.83
CA GLU A 339 -27.47 -14.02 -48.70
C GLU A 339 -28.54 -13.63 -49.73
N LYS A 340 -28.66 -12.34 -50.07
CA LYS A 340 -29.74 -11.80 -50.91
C LYS A 340 -29.45 -11.83 -52.42
N GLY A 341 -28.30 -12.34 -52.84
CA GLY A 341 -27.89 -12.44 -54.25
C GLY A 341 -27.78 -11.08 -54.96
N ALA A 342 -27.34 -11.06 -56.22
CA ALA A 342 -27.13 -9.82 -56.97
C ALA A 342 -28.44 -9.13 -57.41
N GLU A 343 -29.56 -9.86 -57.49
CA GLU A 343 -30.78 -9.40 -58.17
C GLU A 343 -31.78 -8.67 -57.26
N SER A 344 -31.68 -8.77 -55.93
CA SER A 344 -32.66 -8.17 -55.02
C SER A 344 -32.39 -6.70 -54.68
N THR A 345 -31.35 -6.09 -55.25
CA THR A 345 -31.02 -4.67 -55.03
C THR A 345 -32.03 -3.74 -55.73
N ALA A 346 -32.70 -4.22 -56.78
CA ALA A 346 -33.62 -3.44 -57.59
C ALA A 346 -35.02 -3.24 -56.99
N GLU A 347 -35.48 -4.11 -56.09
CA GLU A 347 -36.86 -4.00 -55.53
C GLU A 347 -36.97 -2.97 -54.40
N THR A 348 -35.86 -2.54 -53.80
CA THR A 348 -35.86 -1.61 -52.65
C THR A 348 -35.80 -0.15 -53.08
N GLU A 349 -35.11 0.18 -54.18
CA GLU A 349 -35.08 1.56 -54.72
C GLU A 349 -36.43 2.02 -55.30
N GLU A 350 -37.32 1.10 -55.71
CA GLU A 350 -38.64 1.45 -56.26
C GLU A 350 -39.72 1.73 -55.19
N LYS A 351 -39.39 1.64 -53.89
CA LYS A 351 -40.38 1.77 -52.79
C LYS A 351 -40.10 2.86 -51.75
N GLU A 352 -39.11 3.72 -51.94
CA GLU A 352 -38.94 4.97 -51.15
C GLU A 352 -39.53 6.21 -51.82
#